data_AF-A0A1M7Z6K9-F1
#
_entry.id   AF-A0A1M7Z6K9-F1
#
_cell.length_a   1.000
_cell.length_b   1.000
_cell.length_c   1.000
_cell.angle_alpha   90.00
_cell.angle_beta   90.00
_cell.angle_gamma   90.00
#
_symmetry.space_group_name_H-M   'P 1'
#
loop_
_entity.id
_entity.type
_entity.pdbx_description
1 polymer ?
#
loop_
_entity_poly.entity_id
_entity_poly.type
_entity_poly.pdbx_seq_one_letter_code
_entity_poly.pdbx_strand_id
1 'polypeptide(L)'
;MTTDTHIPKRQRIFLVIAISIGILLLSTYQLNLIKNGTLGVLIFLYSFGLSMSLLVSSALVDLNNLNTYLAWLSLSIIMLLVYWWTKDSPDFSISRTMDFYEKSKFNIYVTNSGTNALRTLFFFLIVYQLCNIFMKRLISKPLVNTFNQFSWTHDSSRRRITIFDVTFNIILYCVVIGSAVLK
;
A
#
# COMPACT_ATOMS: atom_id res chain seq x y z
N MET A 1 15.02 -2.42 -28.80
CA MET A 1 14.45 -2.49 -27.44
C MET A 1 12.95 -2.42 -27.60
N THR A 2 12.24 -3.54 -27.58
CA THR A 2 10.78 -3.55 -27.65
C THR A 2 10.26 -2.97 -26.34
N THR A 3 9.70 -1.77 -26.40
CA THR A 3 8.93 -1.20 -25.29
C THR A 3 7.67 -2.03 -25.16
N ASP A 4 7.70 -3.09 -24.34
CA ASP A 4 6.49 -3.77 -23.91
C ASP A 4 5.63 -2.75 -23.15
N THR A 5 4.67 -2.17 -23.86
CA THR A 5 3.74 -1.16 -23.34
C THR A 5 2.65 -1.78 -22.46
N HIS A 6 2.56 -3.10 -22.42
CA HIS A 6 1.51 -3.82 -21.71
C HIS A 6 1.89 -4.14 -20.27
N ILE A 7 1.02 -3.74 -19.33
CA ILE A 7 1.07 -4.20 -17.94
C ILE A 7 0.89 -5.73 -17.93
N PRO A 8 1.82 -6.48 -17.31
CA PRO A 8 1.74 -7.93 -17.15
C PRO A 8 0.38 -8.41 -16.64
N LYS A 9 -0.11 -9.54 -17.16
CA LYS A 9 -1.44 -10.08 -16.84
C LYS A 9 -1.69 -10.22 -15.33
N ARG A 10 -0.69 -10.70 -14.58
CA ARG A 10 -0.77 -10.88 -13.12
C ARG A 10 -0.97 -9.55 -12.39
N GLN A 11 -0.27 -8.49 -12.81
CA GLN A 11 -0.39 -7.14 -12.26
C GLN A 11 -1.76 -6.54 -12.56
N ARG A 12 -2.25 -6.75 -13.78
CA ARG A 12 -3.57 -6.30 -14.18
C ARG A 12 -4.66 -6.91 -13.31
N ILE A 13 -4.59 -8.21 -13.03
CA ILE A 13 -5.54 -8.89 -12.13
C ILE A 13 -5.48 -8.27 -10.74
N PHE A 14 -4.29 -8.06 -10.19
CA PHE A 14 -4.14 -7.49 -8.84
C PHE A 14 -4.68 -6.05 -8.76
N LEU A 15 -4.41 -5.24 -9.79
CA LEU A 15 -4.90 -3.87 -9.89
C LEU A 15 -6.43 -3.83 -10.07
N VAL A 16 -7.01 -4.74 -10.85
CA VAL A 16 -8.48 -4.90 -10.97
C VAL A 16 -9.09 -5.26 -9.62
N ILE A 17 -8.52 -6.23 -8.90
CA ILE A 17 -9.02 -6.62 -7.56
C ILE A 17 -8.95 -5.43 -6.59
N ALA A 18 -7.83 -4.70 -6.58
CA ALA A 18 -7.67 -3.50 -5.75
C ALA A 18 -8.75 -2.46 -6.04
N ILE A 19 -8.94 -2.11 -7.32
CA ILE A 19 -9.96 -1.15 -7.74
C ILE A 19 -11.37 -1.65 -7.40
N SER A 20 -11.69 -2.92 -7.64
CA SER A 20 -13.00 -3.50 -7.32
C SER A 20 -13.32 -3.43 -5.83
N ILE A 21 -12.35 -3.71 -4.95
CA ILE A 21 -12.54 -3.58 -3.49
C ILE A 21 -12.75 -2.09 -3.13
N GLY A 22 -11.96 -1.18 -3.71
CA GLY A 22 -12.13 0.27 -3.47
C GLY A 22 -13.52 0.77 -3.88
N ILE A 23 -14.02 0.36 -5.05
CA ILE A 23 -15.38 0.69 -5.52
C ILE A 23 -16.43 0.11 -4.58
N LEU A 24 -16.28 -1.14 -4.15
CA LEU A 24 -17.21 -1.77 -3.21
C LEU A 24 -17.30 -1.01 -1.89
N LEU A 25 -16.16 -0.56 -1.34
CA LEU A 25 -16.14 0.26 -0.12
C LEU A 25 -16.84 1.61 -0.33
N LEU A 26 -16.65 2.24 -1.49
CA LEU A 26 -17.32 3.50 -1.81
C LEU A 26 -18.83 3.32 -1.99
N SER A 27 -19.27 2.27 -2.69
CA SER A 27 -20.68 1.96 -2.89
C SER A 27 -21.39 1.59 -1.59
N THR A 28 -20.73 0.83 -0.72
CA THR A 28 -21.30 0.49 0.61
C THR A 28 -21.46 1.71 1.51
N TYR A 29 -20.56 2.69 1.41
CA TYR A 29 -20.72 4.00 2.04
C TYR A 29 -21.91 4.77 1.47
N GLN A 30 -21.98 4.97 0.14
CA GLN A 30 -23.05 5.75 -0.48
C GLN A 30 -24.45 5.19 -0.24
N LEU A 31 -24.56 3.86 -0.15
CA LEU A 31 -25.82 3.16 0.08
C LEU A 31 -26.11 2.95 1.58
N ASN A 32 -25.27 3.44 2.49
CA ASN A 32 -25.37 3.24 3.94
C ASN A 32 -25.57 1.76 4.35
N LEU A 33 -24.94 0.83 3.63
CA LEU A 33 -25.10 -0.61 3.83
C LEU A 33 -24.35 -1.13 5.08
N ILE A 34 -23.36 -0.37 5.55
CA ILE A 34 -22.46 -0.78 6.63
C ILE A 34 -22.34 0.38 7.63
N LYS A 35 -22.28 0.05 8.93
CA LYS A 35 -22.02 1.04 9.99
C LYS A 35 -20.68 1.74 9.75
N ASN A 36 -20.66 3.06 9.91
CA ASN A 36 -19.48 3.92 9.70
C ASN A 36 -18.20 3.43 10.40
N GLY A 37 -18.31 2.95 11.64
CA GLY A 37 -17.16 2.38 12.36
C GLY A 37 -16.56 1.13 11.69
N THR A 38 -17.42 0.23 11.19
CA THR A 38 -16.99 -0.96 10.44
C THR A 38 -16.39 -0.58 9.09
N LEU A 39 -16.95 0.43 8.42
CA LEU A 39 -16.41 0.96 7.17
C LEU A 39 -15.00 1.54 7.36
N GLY A 40 -14.76 2.31 8.41
CA GLY A 40 -13.42 2.85 8.72
C GLY A 40 -12.38 1.75 8.95
N VAL A 41 -12.74 0.67 9.63
CA VAL A 41 -11.87 -0.51 9.82
C VAL A 41 -11.56 -1.18 8.48
N LEU A 42 -12.55 -1.34 7.60
CA LEU A 42 -12.35 -1.92 6.28
C LEU A 42 -11.45 -1.05 5.40
N ILE A 43 -11.61 0.28 5.44
CA ILE A 43 -10.74 1.24 4.73
C ILE A 43 -9.31 1.14 5.25
N PHE A 44 -9.12 1.06 6.57
CA PHE A 44 -7.81 0.88 7.19
C PHE A 44 -7.14 -0.41 6.72
N LEU A 45 -7.83 -1.54 6.86
CA LEU A 45 -7.32 -2.87 6.47
C LEU A 45 -7.02 -2.94 4.97
N TYR A 46 -7.89 -2.38 4.14
CA TYR A 46 -7.67 -2.28 2.70
C TYR A 46 -6.41 -1.48 2.39
N SER A 47 -6.27 -0.28 2.93
CA SER A 47 -5.17 0.63 2.57
C SER A 47 -3.82 0.17 3.10
N PHE A 48 -3.80 -0.30 4.36
CA PHE A 48 -2.62 -0.89 4.97
C PHE A 48 -2.24 -2.21 4.30
N GLY A 49 -3.21 -3.10 4.09
CA GLY A 49 -3.02 -4.39 3.44
C GLY A 49 -2.52 -4.26 2.01
N LEU A 50 -3.06 -3.31 1.24
CA LEU A 50 -2.60 -3.02 -0.12
C LEU A 50 -1.15 -2.55 -0.15
N SER A 51 -0.76 -1.63 0.73
CA SER A 51 0.63 -1.14 0.83
C SER A 51 1.60 -2.26 1.24
N MET A 52 1.22 -3.05 2.24
CA MET A 52 1.99 -4.23 2.67
C MET A 52 2.09 -5.29 1.59
N SER A 53 1.03 -5.50 0.81
CA SER A 53 1.03 -6.48 -0.28
C SER A 53 2.04 -6.13 -1.37
N LEU A 54 2.26 -4.85 -1.68
CA LEU A 54 3.31 -4.43 -2.61
C LEU A 54 4.71 -4.63 -2.03
N LEU A 55 4.88 -4.44 -0.72
CA LEU A 55 6.14 -4.70 -0.03
C LEU A 55 6.45 -6.20 0.08
N VAL A 56 5.46 -7.10 0.08
CA VAL A 56 5.72 -8.54 0.22
C VAL A 56 5.65 -9.27 -1.14
N SER A 57 4.85 -8.76 -2.08
CA SER A 57 4.45 -9.49 -3.30
C SER A 57 5.09 -8.95 -4.58
N SER A 58 6.37 -8.55 -4.55
CA SER A 58 7.04 -8.04 -5.76
C SER A 58 7.10 -9.05 -6.93
N ALA A 59 6.85 -10.34 -6.68
CA ALA A 59 6.65 -11.35 -7.73
C ALA A 59 5.35 -11.15 -8.55
N LEU A 60 4.38 -10.42 -7.99
CA LEU A 60 3.12 -10.05 -8.64
C LEU A 60 3.15 -8.64 -9.20
N VAL A 61 3.94 -7.71 -8.65
CA VAL A 61 4.02 -6.30 -9.07
C VAL A 61 5.47 -5.85 -9.26
N ASP A 62 5.87 -5.66 -10.52
CA ASP A 62 7.16 -5.13 -10.91
C ASP A 62 7.12 -3.61 -10.95
N LEU A 63 7.46 -2.98 -9.81
CA LEU A 63 7.54 -1.54 -9.68
C LEU A 63 8.75 -0.92 -10.42
N ASN A 64 9.63 -1.73 -11.04
CA ASN A 64 10.66 -1.20 -11.94
C ASN A 64 10.12 -0.91 -13.34
N ASN A 65 9.00 -1.51 -13.73
CA ASN A 65 8.29 -1.14 -14.94
C ASN A 65 7.57 0.19 -14.73
N LEU A 66 7.88 1.19 -15.56
CA LEU A 66 7.33 2.54 -15.44
C LEU A 66 5.80 2.56 -15.55
N ASN A 67 5.21 1.78 -16.46
CA ASN A 67 3.75 1.75 -16.66
C ASN A 67 3.06 1.17 -15.43
N THR A 68 3.63 0.13 -14.85
CA THR A 68 3.14 -0.47 -13.60
C THR A 68 3.25 0.52 -12.46
N TYR A 69 4.41 1.15 -12.28
CA TYR A 69 4.62 2.17 -11.26
C TYR A 69 3.59 3.31 -11.38
N LEU A 70 3.38 3.85 -12.59
CA LEU A 70 2.42 4.92 -12.83
C LEU A 70 0.98 4.51 -12.54
N ALA A 71 0.60 3.26 -12.83
CA ALA A 71 -0.74 2.75 -12.51
C ALA A 71 -0.98 2.63 -10.99
N TRP A 72 0.04 2.22 -10.23
CA TRP A 72 -0.04 2.22 -8.77
C TRP A 72 0.01 3.63 -8.19
N LEU A 73 0.79 4.52 -8.80
CA LEU A 73 0.88 5.92 -8.40
C LEU A 73 -0.47 6.62 -8.58
N SER A 74 -1.16 6.41 -9.71
CA SER A 74 -2.49 7.01 -9.93
C SER A 74 -3.51 6.51 -8.91
N LEU A 75 -3.52 5.21 -8.61
CA LEU A 75 -4.35 4.64 -7.54
C LEU A 75 -4.03 5.30 -6.18
N SER A 76 -2.74 5.49 -5.87
CA SER A 76 -2.31 6.11 -4.61
C SER A 76 -2.72 7.57 -4.49
N ILE A 77 -2.71 8.33 -5.60
CA ILE A 77 -3.17 9.71 -5.65
C ILE A 77 -4.68 9.76 -5.38
N ILE A 78 -5.46 8.85 -5.98
CA ILE A 78 -6.90 8.76 -5.72
C ILE A 78 -7.15 8.48 -4.24
N MET A 79 -6.44 7.53 -3.64
CA MET A 79 -6.56 7.23 -2.20
C MET A 79 -6.17 8.43 -1.33
N LEU A 80 -5.13 9.18 -1.70
CA LEU A 80 -4.71 10.39 -0.99
C LEU A 80 -5.77 11.50 -1.08
N LEU A 81 -6.44 11.66 -2.23
CA LEU A 81 -7.54 12.61 -2.39
C LEU A 81 -8.75 12.20 -1.52
N VAL A 82 -9.08 10.91 -1.48
CA VAL A 82 -10.12 10.39 -0.58
C VAL A 82 -9.75 10.65 0.88
N TYR A 83 -8.48 10.46 1.26
CA TYR A 83 -8.01 10.83 2.60
C TYR A 83 -8.25 12.31 2.90
N TRP A 84 -7.83 13.22 2.02
CA TRP A 84 -8.03 14.65 2.24
C TRP A 84 -9.50 15.05 2.33
N TRP A 85 -10.38 14.35 1.61
CA TRP A 85 -11.81 14.61 1.68
C TRP A 85 -12.46 14.05 2.96
N THR A 86 -11.92 12.95 3.50
CA THR A 86 -12.54 12.22 4.61
C THR A 86 -11.89 12.48 5.98
N LYS A 87 -10.66 13.03 6.02
CA LYS A 87 -9.87 13.21 7.26
C LYS A 87 -10.58 14.05 8.33
N ASP A 88 -11.40 15.02 7.93
CA ASP A 88 -12.10 15.94 8.84
C ASP A 88 -13.58 15.57 9.03
N SER A 89 -14.06 14.50 8.37
CA SER A 89 -15.47 14.10 8.44
C SER A 89 -15.77 13.24 9.68
N PRO A 90 -16.79 13.58 10.47
CA PRO A 90 -17.21 12.77 11.61
C PRO A 90 -17.72 11.38 11.20
N ASP A 91 -18.20 11.21 9.96
CA ASP A 91 -18.70 9.94 9.43
C ASP A 91 -17.57 8.93 9.15
N PHE A 92 -16.36 9.43 8.94
CA PHE A 92 -15.15 8.62 8.74
C PHE A 92 -14.22 8.63 9.95
N SER A 93 -14.48 9.53 10.90
CA SER A 93 -14.03 9.34 12.28
C SER A 93 -14.74 8.08 12.80
N ILE A 94 -13.98 7.11 13.28
CA ILE A 94 -14.56 5.94 13.95
C ILE A 94 -15.02 6.41 15.34
N SER A 95 -16.01 7.30 15.37
CA SER A 95 -16.57 7.80 16.62
C SER A 95 -17.38 6.67 17.23
N ARG A 96 -16.79 6.09 18.28
CA ARG A 96 -17.34 5.20 19.30
C ARG A 96 -18.79 4.77 19.03
N THR A 97 -18.97 3.68 18.30
CA THR A 97 -20.19 2.88 18.51
C THR A 97 -20.09 2.34 19.94
N MET A 98 -21.12 2.54 20.76
CA MET A 98 -21.15 2.08 22.17
C MET A 98 -20.85 0.57 22.34
N ASP A 99 -20.94 -0.21 21.25
CA ASP A 99 -20.69 -1.65 21.21
C ASP A 99 -19.31 -2.05 20.64
N PHE A 100 -18.46 -1.11 20.20
CA PHE A 100 -17.10 -1.43 19.73
C PHE A 100 -16.18 -1.60 20.94
N TYR A 101 -16.26 -2.76 21.58
CA TYR A 101 -15.51 -3.18 22.77
C TYR A 101 -14.15 -2.47 22.91
N GLU A 102 -14.13 -1.42 23.73
CA GLU A 102 -13.00 -0.52 24.01
C GLU A 102 -11.83 -1.21 24.73
N LYS A 103 -11.91 -2.51 25.03
CA LYS A 103 -10.88 -3.22 25.81
C LYS A 103 -9.65 -3.65 25.00
N SER A 104 -9.72 -3.63 23.66
CA SER A 104 -8.62 -4.06 22.79
C SER A 104 -7.76 -2.86 22.35
N LYS A 105 -6.44 -2.91 22.62
CA LYS A 105 -5.47 -1.89 22.17
C LYS A 105 -5.48 -1.71 20.64
N PHE A 106 -5.78 -2.79 19.91
CA PHE A 106 -5.90 -2.78 18.45
C PHE A 106 -7.12 -2.00 17.98
N ASN A 107 -8.26 -2.15 18.66
CA ASN A 107 -9.49 -1.43 18.33
C ASN A 107 -9.30 0.07 18.52
N ILE A 108 -8.76 0.50 19.67
CA ILE A 108 -8.45 1.91 19.95
C ILE A 108 -7.48 2.48 18.90
N TYR A 109 -6.53 1.68 18.43
CA TYR A 109 -5.56 2.09 17.42
C TYR A 109 -6.21 2.31 16.05
N VAL A 110 -6.98 1.34 15.54
CA VAL A 110 -7.69 1.45 14.26
C VAL A 110 -8.67 2.63 14.28
N THR A 111 -9.32 2.85 15.42
CA THR A 111 -10.26 3.96 15.63
C THR A 111 -9.64 5.35 15.46
N ASN A 112 -8.38 5.53 15.90
CA ASN A 112 -7.69 6.83 15.84
C ASN A 112 -6.97 7.12 14.51
N SER A 113 -6.82 6.10 13.66
CA SER A 113 -6.01 6.16 12.43
C SER A 113 -6.81 5.82 11.17
N GLY A 114 -8.15 5.76 11.25
CA GLY A 114 -9.03 5.11 10.27
C GLY A 114 -8.75 5.45 8.80
N THR A 115 -8.70 6.73 8.45
CA THR A 115 -8.40 7.18 7.08
C THR A 115 -6.93 7.51 6.86
N ASN A 116 -6.12 7.64 7.92
CA ASN A 116 -4.68 7.92 7.78
C ASN A 116 -3.97 6.86 6.94
N ALA A 117 -4.41 5.60 7.03
CA ALA A 117 -3.84 4.52 6.24
C ALA A 117 -3.99 4.71 4.71
N LEU A 118 -4.90 5.56 4.23
CA LEU A 118 -5.07 5.84 2.79
C LEU A 118 -3.84 6.55 2.17
N ARG A 119 -3.09 7.33 2.95
CA ARG A 119 -1.87 8.02 2.47
C ARG A 119 -0.65 7.08 2.35
N THR A 120 -0.74 5.90 2.94
CA THR A 120 0.37 4.95 3.09
C THR A 120 0.95 4.52 1.75
N LEU A 121 0.08 4.18 0.79
CA LEU A 121 0.50 3.72 -0.53
C LEU A 121 1.29 4.80 -1.27
N PHE A 122 0.86 6.06 -1.16
CA PHE A 122 1.52 7.19 -1.80
C PHE A 122 2.94 7.36 -1.24
N PHE A 123 3.09 7.43 0.08
CA PHE A 123 4.42 7.54 0.70
C PHE A 123 5.32 6.34 0.40
N PHE A 124 4.77 5.12 0.42
CA PHE A 124 5.49 3.92 0.02
C PHE A 124 6.07 4.04 -1.39
N LEU A 125 5.26 4.45 -2.38
CA LEU A 125 5.70 4.57 -3.77
C LEU A 125 6.76 5.67 -3.96
N ILE A 126 6.59 6.82 -3.31
CA ILE A 126 7.58 7.91 -3.35
C ILE A 126 8.91 7.47 -2.76
N VAL A 127 8.90 6.87 -1.57
CA VAL A 127 10.14 6.41 -0.92
C VAL A 127 10.76 5.26 -1.71
N TYR A 128 9.95 4.34 -2.27
CA TYR A 128 10.44 3.29 -3.15
C TYR A 128 11.19 3.87 -4.34
N GLN A 129 10.62 4.88 -5.01
CA GLN A 129 11.26 5.51 -6.16
C GLN A 129 12.57 6.20 -5.78
N LEU A 130 12.61 6.90 -4.64
CA LEU A 130 13.84 7.50 -4.12
C LEU A 130 14.91 6.44 -3.85
N CYS A 131 14.57 5.38 -3.10
CA CYS A 131 15.47 4.26 -2.83
C CYS A 131 15.96 3.60 -4.13
N ASN A 132 15.10 3.44 -5.12
CA ASN A 132 15.46 2.85 -6.41
C ASN A 132 16.43 3.76 -7.20
N ILE A 133 16.23 5.08 -7.18
CA ILE A 133 17.14 6.04 -7.78
C ILE A 133 18.52 5.98 -7.10
N PHE A 134 18.55 5.96 -5.76
CA PHE A 134 19.80 5.82 -5.01
C PHE A 134 20.52 4.51 -5.32
N MET A 135 19.80 3.38 -5.36
CA MET A 135 20.35 2.07 -5.72
C MET A 135 20.95 2.03 -7.13
N LYS A 136 20.24 2.60 -8.11
CA LYS A 136 20.73 2.71 -9.49
C LYS A 136 21.98 3.58 -9.58
N ARG A 137 22.10 4.65 -8.78
CA ARG A 137 23.31 5.48 -8.74
C ARG A 137 24.50 4.78 -8.08
N LEU A 138 24.27 4.00 -7.01
CA LEU A 138 25.35 3.40 -6.23
C LEU A 138 25.87 2.08 -6.82
N ILE A 139 24.97 1.23 -7.32
CA ILE A 139 25.28 -0.18 -7.68
C ILE A 139 24.89 -0.46 -9.14
N SER A 140 24.33 0.51 -9.87
CA SER A 140 23.84 0.35 -11.25
C SER A 140 22.79 -0.77 -11.41
N LYS A 141 22.08 -1.09 -10.32
CA LYS A 141 21.06 -2.14 -10.28
C LYS A 141 19.81 -1.62 -9.56
N PRO A 142 18.60 -2.07 -9.96
CA PRO A 142 17.36 -1.67 -9.30
C PRO A 142 17.28 -2.22 -7.87
N LEU A 143 16.49 -1.59 -7.00
CA LEU A 143 16.21 -2.11 -5.67
C LEU A 143 15.55 -3.49 -5.78
N VAL A 144 16.09 -4.47 -5.05
CA VAL A 144 15.46 -5.79 -4.91
C VAL A 144 14.68 -5.81 -3.61
N ASN A 145 13.46 -6.34 -3.66
CA ASN A 145 12.67 -6.55 -2.46
C ASN A 145 13.20 -7.77 -1.69
N THR A 146 13.69 -7.56 -0.47
CA THR A 146 14.39 -8.61 0.29
C THR A 146 13.45 -9.57 1.01
N PHE A 147 12.23 -9.16 1.35
CA PHE A 147 11.22 -10.04 1.96
C PHE A 147 10.79 -11.19 1.02
N ASN A 148 11.01 -11.01 -0.29
CA ASN A 148 10.70 -11.97 -1.36
C ASN A 148 11.67 -13.18 -1.42
N GLN A 149 12.96 -12.96 -1.13
CA GLN A 149 14.01 -13.96 -1.40
C GLN A 149 14.20 -14.99 -0.28
N PHE A 150 13.32 -15.01 0.72
CA PHE A 150 13.24 -16.13 1.67
C PHE A 150 12.56 -17.37 1.07
N SER A 151 11.94 -17.25 -0.11
CA SER A 151 11.43 -18.41 -0.86
C SER A 151 12.56 -19.08 -1.66
N TRP A 152 12.77 -20.37 -1.40
CA TRP A 152 13.87 -21.22 -1.89
C TRP A 152 13.90 -21.47 -3.42
N THR A 153 13.13 -20.73 -4.22
CA THR A 153 13.11 -20.86 -5.68
C THR A 153 13.95 -19.75 -6.30
N HIS A 154 15.24 -20.04 -6.45
CA HIS A 154 16.18 -19.28 -7.27
C HIS A 154 15.75 -19.28 -8.73
N ASP A 155 15.15 -18.21 -9.23
CA ASP A 155 15.19 -17.93 -10.69
C ASP A 155 14.83 -16.50 -11.12
N SER A 156 14.19 -15.68 -10.28
CA SER A 156 13.70 -14.36 -10.74
C SER A 156 14.75 -13.22 -10.70
N SER A 157 15.85 -13.37 -9.97
CA SER A 157 17.01 -12.47 -10.13
C SER A 157 18.32 -13.15 -9.74
N ARG A 158 19.23 -13.33 -10.71
CA ARG A 158 20.61 -13.84 -10.47
C ARG A 158 21.48 -12.93 -9.59
N ARG A 159 20.93 -11.81 -9.11
CA ARG A 159 21.64 -10.83 -8.28
C ARG A 159 21.48 -11.22 -6.81
N ARG A 160 22.61 -11.42 -6.13
CA ARG A 160 22.64 -11.58 -4.67
C ARG A 160 22.06 -10.34 -3.98
N ILE A 161 21.29 -10.56 -2.92
CA ILE A 161 20.84 -9.51 -1.99
C ILE A 161 22.06 -8.80 -1.45
N THR A 162 22.07 -7.47 -1.52
CA THR A 162 23.08 -6.65 -0.86
C THR A 162 22.55 -6.09 0.44
N ILE A 163 23.44 -5.64 1.32
CA ILE A 163 23.03 -4.98 2.57
C ILE A 163 22.16 -3.75 2.31
N PHE A 164 22.40 -3.03 1.20
CA PHE A 164 21.59 -1.90 0.78
C PHE A 164 20.16 -2.30 0.40
N ASP A 165 19.97 -3.46 -0.24
CA ASP A 165 18.63 -3.98 -0.51
C ASP A 165 17.88 -4.18 0.83
N VAL A 166 18.53 -4.77 1.84
CA VAL A 166 17.93 -4.98 3.17
C VAL A 166 17.59 -3.66 3.84
N THR A 167 18.53 -2.71 3.88
CA THR A 167 18.34 -1.40 4.52
C THR A 167 17.17 -0.64 3.90
N PHE A 168 17.08 -0.58 2.56
CA PHE A 168 15.99 0.14 1.91
C PHE A 168 14.63 -0.55 2.09
N ASN A 169 14.56 -1.89 2.16
CA ASN A 169 13.30 -2.57 2.49
C ASN A 169 12.86 -2.33 3.94
N ILE A 170 13.79 -2.25 4.89
CA ILE A 170 13.47 -1.84 6.27
C ILE A 170 12.91 -0.42 6.28
N ILE A 171 13.52 0.51 5.54
CA ILE A 171 13.02 1.89 5.41
C ILE A 171 11.60 1.90 4.84
N LEU A 172 11.33 1.14 3.78
CA LEU A 172 9.99 1.05 3.18
C LEU A 172 8.96 0.49 4.17
N TYR A 173 9.32 -0.53 4.94
CA TYR A 173 8.47 -1.06 5.99
C TYR A 173 8.16 -0.03 7.08
N CYS A 174 9.18 0.69 7.55
CA CYS A 174 9.03 1.76 8.53
C CYS A 174 8.14 2.89 7.99
N VAL A 175 8.22 3.21 6.69
CA VAL A 175 7.35 4.21 6.04
C VAL A 175 5.91 3.75 6.00
N VAL A 176 5.65 2.47 5.71
CA VAL A 176 4.28 1.91 5.74
C VAL A 176 3.69 2.01 7.15
N ILE A 177 4.42 1.59 8.18
CA ILE A 177 3.96 1.72 9.57
C ILE A 177 3.79 3.21 9.94
N GLY A 178 4.84 4.02 9.72
CA GLY A 178 4.86 5.42 10.12
C GLY A 178 3.73 6.22 9.48
N SER A 179 3.49 6.06 8.18
CA SER A 179 2.44 6.79 7.46
C SER A 179 1.03 6.38 7.88
N ALA A 180 0.81 5.12 8.26
CA ALA A 180 -0.45 4.63 8.80
C ALA A 180 -0.69 5.06 10.27
N VAL A 181 0.38 5.25 11.05
CA VAL A 181 0.33 5.55 12.49
C VAL A 181 0.33 7.06 12.77
N LEU A 182 1.16 7.83 12.07
CA LEU A 182 1.31 9.27 12.30
C LEU A 182 -0.01 9.97 11.99
N LYS A 183 -0.32 11.05 12.70
CA LYS A 183 -1.43 11.97 12.38
C LYS A 183 -0.92 13.06 11.46
#